data_AF-A0A960L330-F1
#
_entry.id   AF-A0A960L330-F1
#
_cell.length_a   1.000
_cell.length_b   1.000
_cell.length_c   1.000
_cell.angle_alpha   90.00
_cell.angle_beta   90.00
_cell.angle_gamma   90.00
#
_symmetry.space_group_name_H-M   'P 1'
#
loop_
_entity.id
_entity.type
_entity.pdbx_description
1 polymer ?
#
loop_
_entity_poly.entity_id
_entity_poly.type
_entity_poly.pdbx_seq_one_letter_code
_entity_poly.pdbx_strand_id
1 'polypeptide(L)'
;MSDETPSTGMKSAYELALERLERQGIERPREDSLSDEVRAKMAEARSIAEARLAELEIMYRQRRSKARTALEADELERDYLEDRRRVEAERDRKIETLRDTR
;
A
#
# COMPACT_ATOMS: atom_id res chain seq x y z
N MET A 1 -25.93 36.14 -27.81
CA MET A 1 -25.84 34.70 -28.11
C MET A 1 -24.55 34.24 -27.47
N SER A 2 -24.66 33.61 -26.31
CA SER A 2 -23.54 33.36 -25.41
C SER A 2 -22.58 32.29 -25.93
N ASP A 3 -21.33 32.54 -25.60
CA ASP A 3 -20.11 31.76 -25.77
C ASP A 3 -20.21 30.37 -25.11
N GLU A 4 -19.72 29.31 -25.75
CA GLU A 4 -19.22 28.09 -25.10
C GLU A 4 -18.53 27.18 -26.13
N THR A 5 -17.21 27.31 -26.22
CA THR A 5 -16.35 26.36 -26.94
C THR A 5 -16.10 25.14 -26.03
N PRO A 6 -16.33 23.89 -26.50
CA PRO A 6 -16.12 22.72 -25.66
C PRO A 6 -14.61 22.50 -25.48
N SER A 7 -14.13 22.75 -24.26
CA SER A 7 -12.78 22.37 -23.82
C SER A 7 -12.62 20.86 -23.94
N THR A 8 -12.03 20.42 -25.06
CA THR A 8 -11.65 19.03 -25.31
C THR A 8 -10.29 18.80 -24.64
N GLY A 9 -10.28 18.82 -23.31
CA GLY A 9 -9.16 18.29 -22.54
C GLY A 9 -9.16 16.77 -22.65
N MET A 10 -8.04 16.17 -23.07
CA MET A 10 -7.87 14.72 -22.99
C MET A 10 -8.13 14.27 -21.56
N LYS A 11 -9.10 13.39 -21.36
CA LYS A 11 -9.38 12.78 -20.05
C LYS A 11 -8.11 12.10 -19.55
N SER A 12 -7.77 12.35 -18.29
CA SER A 12 -6.69 11.67 -17.60
C SER A 12 -6.96 10.16 -17.52
N ALA A 13 -5.88 9.38 -17.34
CA ALA A 13 -6.00 7.94 -17.12
C ALA A 13 -6.90 7.59 -15.93
N TYR A 14 -6.94 8.46 -14.92
CA TYR A 14 -7.82 8.32 -13.75
C TYR A 14 -9.31 8.47 -14.12
N GLU A 15 -9.66 9.50 -14.88
CA GLU A 15 -11.04 9.74 -15.32
C GLU A 15 -11.55 8.62 -16.23
N LEU A 16 -10.71 8.14 -17.15
CA LEU A 16 -11.04 6.99 -18.01
C LEU A 16 -11.25 5.70 -17.20
N ALA A 17 -10.53 5.52 -16.09
CA ALA A 17 -10.71 4.38 -15.20
C ALA A 17 -12.05 4.46 -14.45
N LEU A 18 -12.42 5.64 -13.93
CA LEU A 18 -13.71 5.86 -13.27
C LEU A 18 -14.89 5.64 -14.22
N GLU A 19 -14.80 6.11 -15.47
CA GLU A 19 -15.84 5.87 -16.48
C GLU A 19 -15.99 4.38 -16.82
N ARG A 20 -14.89 3.62 -16.82
CA ARG A 20 -14.95 2.17 -17.01
C ARG A 20 -15.67 1.47 -15.85
N LEU A 21 -15.44 1.92 -14.61
CA LEU A 21 -16.13 1.40 -13.42
C LEU A 21 -17.63 1.72 -13.48
N GLU A 22 -17.99 2.95 -13.85
CA GLU A 22 -19.40 3.35 -14.04
C GLU A 22 -20.10 2.52 -15.12
N ARG A 23 -19.43 2.24 -16.26
CA ARG A 23 -19.96 1.36 -17.31
C ARG A 23 -20.16 -0.07 -16.85
N GLN A 24 -19.43 -0.52 -15.83
CA GLN A 24 -19.60 -1.83 -15.21
C GLN A 24 -20.69 -1.81 -14.11
N GLY A 25 -21.36 -0.68 -13.89
CA GLY A 25 -22.36 -0.52 -12.85
C GLY A 25 -21.77 -0.43 -11.44
N ILE A 26 -20.47 -0.19 -11.32
CA ILE A 26 -19.79 -0.01 -10.03
C ILE A 26 -19.92 1.46 -9.63
N GLU A 27 -20.57 1.71 -8.50
CA GLU A 27 -20.72 3.07 -7.96
C GLU A 27 -19.34 3.68 -7.66
N ARG A 28 -19.17 4.97 -7.99
CA ARG A 28 -17.92 5.67 -7.67
C ARG A 28 -17.68 5.62 -6.15
N PRO A 29 -16.44 5.38 -5.70
CA PRO A 29 -16.11 5.52 -4.29
C PRO A 29 -16.44 6.94 -3.84
N ARG A 30 -17.22 7.09 -2.77
CA ARG A 30 -17.49 8.42 -2.22
C ARG A 30 -16.22 8.98 -1.59
N GLU A 31 -15.96 10.27 -1.80
CA GLU A 31 -14.76 10.93 -1.25
C GLU A 31 -14.77 10.97 0.29
N ASP A 32 -15.95 10.93 0.90
CA ASP A 32 -16.22 10.88 2.34
C ASP A 32 -16.31 9.44 2.91
N SER A 33 -15.95 8.42 2.12
CA SER A 33 -16.09 7.01 2.52
C SER A 33 -15.25 6.59 3.73
N LEU A 34 -14.27 7.39 4.16
CA LEU A 34 -13.46 7.17 5.35
C LEU A 34 -13.32 8.48 6.12
N SER A 35 -13.52 8.41 7.44
CA SER A 35 -13.24 9.54 8.33
C SER A 35 -11.76 9.89 8.35
N ASP A 36 -11.45 11.16 8.65
CA ASP A 36 -10.06 11.62 8.75
C ASP A 36 -9.27 10.88 9.85
N GLU A 37 -9.95 10.50 10.93
CA GLU A 37 -9.34 9.70 12.00
C GLU A 37 -8.95 8.30 11.48
N VAL A 38 -9.83 7.63 10.74
CA VAL A 38 -9.52 6.30 10.15
C VAL A 38 -8.38 6.44 9.15
N ARG A 39 -8.39 7.49 8.33
CA ARG A 39 -7.32 7.80 7.37
C ARG A 39 -5.97 8.01 8.07
N ALA A 40 -5.96 8.76 9.17
CA ALA A 40 -4.76 8.99 9.98
C ALA A 40 -4.22 7.69 10.58
N LYS A 41 -5.09 6.86 11.17
CA LYS A 41 -4.72 5.54 11.72
C LYS A 41 -4.17 4.59 10.65
N MET A 42 -4.72 4.63 9.43
CA MET A 42 -4.19 3.83 8.31
C MET A 42 -2.79 4.33 7.89
N ALA A 43 -2.56 5.64 7.87
CA ALA A 43 -1.25 6.20 7.56
C ALA A 43 -0.21 5.83 8.64
N GLU A 44 -0.59 5.90 9.91
CA GLU A 44 0.24 5.46 11.04
C GLU A 44 0.60 3.97 10.93
N ALA A 45 -0.38 3.10 10.65
CA ALA A 45 -0.14 1.67 10.48
C ALA A 45 0.88 1.38 9.35
N ARG A 46 0.85 2.17 8.26
CA ARG A 46 1.83 2.06 7.17
C ARG A 46 3.22 2.51 7.63
N SER A 47 3.31 3.65 8.31
CA SER A 47 4.58 4.19 8.81
C SER A 47 5.27 3.24 9.78
N ILE A 48 4.52 2.66 10.72
CA ILE A 48 5.04 1.66 11.66
C ILE A 48 5.57 0.43 10.93
N ALA A 49 4.81 -0.08 9.95
CA ALA A 49 5.25 -1.22 9.15
C ALA A 49 6.52 -0.90 8.34
N GLU A 50 6.60 0.28 7.73
CA GLU A 50 7.78 0.74 6.99
C GLU A 50 9.01 0.82 7.89
N ALA A 51 8.89 1.36 9.10
CA ALA A 51 9.97 1.41 10.08
C ALA A 51 10.46 -0.01 10.46
N ARG A 52 9.53 -0.94 10.71
CA ARG A 52 9.86 -2.35 11.02
C ARG A 52 10.55 -3.05 9.85
N LEU A 53 10.09 -2.79 8.62
CA LEU A 53 10.71 -3.34 7.41
C LEU A 53 12.13 -2.80 7.21
N ALA A 54 12.35 -1.51 7.45
CA ALA A 54 13.67 -0.91 7.39
C ALA A 54 14.63 -1.50 8.43
N GLU A 55 14.15 -1.70 9.67
CA GLU A 55 14.93 -2.37 10.72
C GLU A 55 15.30 -3.82 10.32
N LEU A 56 14.32 -4.59 9.83
CA LEU A 56 14.54 -5.95 9.34
C LEU A 56 15.60 -5.99 8.23
N GLU A 57 15.51 -5.07 7.27
CA GLU A 57 16.46 -4.97 6.17
C GLU A 57 17.88 -4.67 6.66
N ILE A 58 18.03 -3.73 7.60
CA ILE A 58 19.34 -3.40 8.19
C ILE A 58 19.93 -4.62 8.89
N MET A 59 19.13 -5.32 9.71
CA MET A 59 19.57 -6.52 10.43
C MET A 59 19.93 -7.65 9.48
N TYR A 60 19.12 -7.88 8.44
CA TYR A 60 19.41 -8.87 7.40
C TYR A 60 20.73 -8.57 6.70
N ARG A 61 20.93 -7.34 6.22
CA ARG A 61 22.19 -6.93 5.57
C ARG A 61 23.41 -7.13 6.49
N GLN A 62 23.27 -6.80 7.77
CA GLN A 62 24.35 -6.97 8.74
C GLN A 62 24.67 -8.45 9.00
N ARG A 63 23.67 -9.33 9.05
CA ARG A 63 23.88 -10.79 9.22
C ARG A 63 24.43 -11.40 7.93
N ARG A 64 23.87 -11.02 6.78
CA ARG A 64 24.25 -11.52 5.45
C ARG A 64 25.70 -11.22 5.11
N SER A 65 26.24 -10.07 5.54
CA SER A 65 27.65 -9.72 5.34
C SER A 65 28.63 -10.54 6.20
N LYS A 66 28.13 -11.22 7.24
CA LYS A 66 28.91 -12.08 8.14
C LYS A 66 28.82 -13.57 7.77
N ALA A 67 27.90 -13.94 6.88
CA ALA A 67 27.74 -15.32 6.42
C ALA A 67 29.00 -15.81 5.71
N ARG A 68 29.45 -17.03 6.03
CA ARG A 68 30.69 -17.60 5.51
C ARG A 68 30.44 -18.63 4.42
N THR A 69 29.22 -19.14 4.34
CA THR A 69 28.80 -20.16 3.36
C THR A 69 27.55 -19.73 2.59
N ALA A 70 27.34 -20.36 1.44
CA ALA A 70 26.11 -20.17 0.66
C ALA A 70 24.88 -20.69 1.42
N LEU A 71 25.02 -21.79 2.16
CA LEU A 71 23.91 -22.36 2.94
C LEU A 71 23.42 -21.39 4.03
N GLU A 72 24.35 -20.83 4.83
CA GLU A 72 24.02 -19.83 5.86
C GLU A 72 23.38 -18.58 5.24
N ALA A 73 23.84 -18.16 4.06
CA ALA A 73 23.28 -17.04 3.34
C ALA A 73 21.83 -17.29 2.90
N ASP A 74 21.55 -18.47 2.35
CA ASP A 74 20.22 -18.87 1.89
C ASP A 74 19.25 -19.00 3.06
N GLU A 75 19.70 -19.53 4.20
CA GLU A 75 18.89 -19.60 5.44
C GLU A 75 18.53 -18.20 5.94
N LEU A 76 19.50 -17.29 6.02
CA LEU A 76 19.25 -15.90 6.42
C LEU A 76 18.27 -15.19 5.48
N GLU A 77 18.35 -15.45 4.16
CA GLU A 77 17.43 -14.88 3.20
C GLU A 77 16.01 -15.44 3.34
N ARG A 78 15.86 -16.74 3.57
CA ARG A 78 14.55 -17.36 3.81
C ARG A 78 13.87 -16.78 5.04
N ASP A 79 14.60 -16.67 6.14
CA ASP A 79 14.10 -16.10 7.39
C ASP A 79 13.68 -14.64 7.19
N TYR A 80 14.54 -13.83 6.56
CA TYR A 80 14.22 -12.44 6.24
C TYR A 80 12.94 -12.30 5.40
N LEU A 81 12.78 -13.14 4.37
CA LEU A 81 11.60 -13.12 3.51
C LEU A 81 10.33 -13.53 4.27
N GLU A 82 10.42 -14.48 5.20
CA GLU A 82 9.30 -14.85 6.06
C GLU A 82 8.88 -13.71 7.00
N ASP A 83 9.84 -13.11 7.69
CA ASP A 83 9.59 -12.01 8.62
C ASP A 83 9.03 -10.79 7.89
N ARG A 84 9.57 -10.48 6.71
CA ARG A 84 9.04 -9.43 5.83
C ARG A 84 7.57 -9.68 5.48
N ARG A 85 7.24 -10.89 5.02
CA ARG A 85 5.84 -11.27 4.69
C ARG A 85 4.93 -11.14 5.91
N ARG A 86 5.42 -11.47 7.11
CA ARG A 86 4.64 -11.34 8.35
C ARG A 86 4.32 -9.88 8.66
N VAL A 87 5.30 -8.97 8.57
CA VAL A 87 5.09 -7.53 8.79
C VAL A 87 4.11 -6.94 7.76
N GLU A 88 4.25 -7.32 6.49
CA GLU A 88 3.33 -6.89 5.43
C GLU A 88 1.91 -7.39 5.69
N ALA A 89 1.74 -8.66 6.04
CA ALA A 89 0.43 -9.24 6.35
C ALA A 89 -0.21 -8.59 7.60
N GLU A 90 0.57 -8.28 8.63
CA GLU A 90 0.08 -7.56 9.82
C GLU A 90 -0.41 -6.15 9.47
N ARG A 91 0.37 -5.40 8.67
CA ARG A 91 -0.03 -4.08 8.15
C ARG A 91 -1.34 -4.18 7.39
N ASP A 92 -1.44 -5.14 6.47
CA ASP A 92 -2.59 -5.27 5.58
C ASP A 92 -3.85 -5.64 6.36
N ARG A 93 -3.77 -6.59 7.30
CA ARG A 93 -4.86 -6.93 8.22
C ARG A 93 -5.30 -5.72 9.07
N LYS A 94 -4.35 -4.93 9.56
CA LYS A 94 -4.65 -3.73 10.36
C LYS A 94 -5.38 -2.68 9.53
N ILE A 95 -4.94 -2.46 8.30
CA ILE A 95 -5.57 -1.54 7.36
C ILE A 95 -6.98 -2.01 6.98
N GLU A 96 -7.16 -3.31 6.72
CA GLU A 96 -8.46 -3.90 6.44
C GLU A 96 -9.43 -3.71 7.60
N THR A 97 -8.99 -4.05 8.83
CA THR A 97 -9.79 -3.82 10.05
C THR A 97 -10.20 -2.35 10.20
N LEU A 98 -9.28 -1.42 9.96
CA LEU A 98 -9.57 0.02 10.03
C LEU A 98 -10.57 0.46 8.96
N ARG A 99 -10.53 -0.11 7.75
CA ARG A 99 -11.49 0.19 6.68
C ARG A 99 -12.91 -0.27 7.02
N ASP A 100 -13.03 -1.39 7.73
CA ASP A 100 -14.33 -1.92 8.15
C ASP A 100 -14.92 -1.15 9.35
N THR A 101 -14.09 -0.39 10.07
CA THR A 101 -14.48 0.39 11.26
C THR A 101 -15.05 1.78 10.89
N ARG A 102 -15.86 1.87 9.83
CA ARG A 102 -16.41 3.12 9.27
C ARG A 102 -16.85 4.14 10.32
#